data_AF-A0A7S1FWX5-F1
#
_entry.id   AF-A0A7S1FWX5-F1
#
_cell.length_a   1.000
_cell.length_b   1.000
_cell.length_c   1.000
_cell.angle_alpha   90.00
_cell.angle_beta   90.00
_cell.angle_gamma   90.00
#
_symmetry.space_group_name_H-M   'P 1'
#
loop_
_entity.id
_entity.type
_entity.pdbx_description
1 polymer ?
#
loop_
_entity_poly.entity_id
_entity_poly.type
_entity_poly.pdbx_seq_one_letter_code
_entity_poly.pdbx_strand_id
1 'polypeptide(L)'
;MLDTSCFKTDELKTARDEWFDDQEDAEDEYGPIGEWKFCDGTSFSKLFEERDRFNEDISGWDVGGVTSMSDMFDKADLFNQDLSGWNVKNVLNMHRMFSDASFNQNLSEWDVS
;
A
#
# COMPACT_ATOMS: atom_id res chain seq x y z
N MET A 1 -7.19 -8.84 20.70
CA MET A 1 -7.32 -7.63 19.88
C MET A 1 -6.05 -6.84 20.05
N LEU A 2 -5.22 -6.81 19.00
CA LEU A 2 -4.17 -5.82 18.90
C LEU A 2 -4.85 -4.43 18.87
N ASP A 3 -4.36 -3.47 19.65
CA ASP A 3 -4.80 -2.08 19.59
C ASP A 3 -4.11 -1.40 18.40
N THR A 4 -4.51 -1.77 17.19
CA THR A 4 -3.98 -1.20 15.95
C THR A 4 -4.83 0.00 15.57
N SER A 5 -4.75 1.06 16.39
CA SER A 5 -5.24 2.39 15.98
C SER A 5 -4.66 2.84 14.63
N CYS A 6 -3.44 2.37 14.32
CA CYS A 6 -2.78 2.42 13.02
C CYS A 6 -1.69 1.35 12.93
N PHE A 7 -1.35 0.90 11.72
CA PHE A 7 -0.23 -0.01 11.46
C PHE A 7 1.09 0.75 11.39
N LYS A 8 2.10 0.22 12.09
CA LYS A 8 3.52 0.51 11.79
C LYS A 8 4.03 -0.42 10.70
N THR A 9 5.20 -0.13 10.15
CA THR A 9 5.82 -0.89 9.05
C THR A 9 5.85 -2.41 9.28
N ASP A 10 6.23 -2.87 10.47
CA ASP A 10 6.34 -4.31 10.74
C ASP A 10 4.97 -4.98 10.87
N GLU A 11 4.01 -4.31 11.53
CA GLU A 11 2.63 -4.80 11.68
C GLU A 11 1.91 -4.85 10.33
N LEU A 12 2.10 -3.82 9.50
CA LEU A 12 1.57 -3.77 8.14
C LEU A 12 2.07 -4.94 7.28
N LYS A 13 3.35 -5.29 7.42
CA LYS A 13 3.93 -6.42 6.69
C LYS A 13 3.37 -7.76 7.16
N THR A 14 3.11 -7.90 8.46
CA THR A 14 2.43 -9.08 9.02
C THR A 14 1.01 -9.18 8.49
N ALA A 15 0.21 -8.11 8.58
CA ALA A 15 -1.16 -8.08 8.06
C ALA A 15 -1.23 -8.40 6.56
N ARG A 16 -0.28 -7.83 5.79
CA ARG A 16 -0.14 -8.13 4.36
C ARG A 16 0.23 -9.59 4.11
N ASP A 17 1.16 -10.18 4.86
CA ASP A 17 1.52 -11.60 4.66
C ASP A 17 0.32 -12.51 4.93
N GLU A 18 -0.44 -12.23 6.00
CA GLU A 18 -1.67 -12.96 6.31
C GLU A 18 -2.70 -12.80 5.19
N TRP A 19 -2.91 -11.59 4.67
CA TRP A 19 -3.84 -11.33 3.56
C TRP A 19 -3.59 -12.20 2.32
N PHE A 20 -2.33 -12.54 2.04
CA PHE A 20 -1.98 -13.40 0.91
C PHE A 20 -1.91 -14.90 1.27
N ASP A 21 -1.89 -15.26 2.55
CA ASP A 21 -1.90 -16.66 3.02
C ASP A 21 -3.35 -17.14 3.24
N ASP A 22 -4.11 -16.37 4.03
CA ASP A 22 -5.53 -16.58 4.31
C ASP A 22 -6.26 -15.24 4.46
N GLN A 23 -7.03 -14.88 3.42
CA GLN A 23 -7.76 -13.62 3.40
C GLN A 23 -8.90 -13.57 4.44
N GLU A 24 -9.52 -14.71 4.77
CA GLU A 24 -10.63 -14.74 5.75
C GLU A 24 -10.10 -14.42 7.15
N ASP A 25 -8.99 -15.07 7.54
CA ASP A 25 -8.33 -14.81 8.82
C ASP A 25 -7.75 -13.39 8.88
N ALA A 26 -7.17 -12.90 7.78
CA ALA A 26 -6.68 -11.52 7.70
C ALA A 26 -7.79 -10.47 7.84
N GLU A 27 -8.94 -10.69 7.18
CA GLU A 27 -10.11 -9.81 7.29
C GLU A 27 -10.67 -9.81 8.71
N ASP A 28 -10.71 -10.96 9.39
CA ASP A 28 -11.19 -11.07 10.76
C ASP A 28 -10.24 -10.41 11.78
N GLU A 29 -8.92 -10.49 11.57
CA GLU A 29 -7.91 -9.93 12.49
C GLU A 29 -7.61 -8.45 12.23
N TYR A 30 -7.44 -8.07 10.97
CA TYR A 30 -6.93 -6.77 10.53
C TYR A 30 -8.00 -5.89 9.86
N GLY A 31 -9.17 -6.46 9.54
CA GLY A 31 -10.19 -5.80 8.76
C GLY A 31 -9.90 -5.81 7.25
N PRO A 32 -10.84 -5.33 6.43
CA PRO A 32 -10.68 -5.29 4.98
C PRO A 32 -9.50 -4.38 4.59
N ILE A 33 -8.69 -4.82 3.63
CA ILE A 33 -7.45 -4.15 3.26
C ILE A 33 -7.63 -2.68 2.87
N GLY A 34 -8.76 -2.32 2.26
CA GLY A 34 -9.08 -0.94 1.87
C GLY A 34 -9.31 0.02 3.05
N GLU A 35 -9.56 -0.49 4.26
CA GLU A 35 -9.84 0.30 5.47
C GLU A 35 -8.63 0.38 6.42
N TRP A 36 -7.49 -0.20 6.04
CA TRP A 36 -6.27 -0.18 6.85
C TRP A 36 -5.77 1.25 7.07
N LYS A 37 -5.31 1.52 8.30
CA LYS A 37 -4.79 2.83 8.72
C LYS A 37 -3.31 2.73 9.03
N PHE A 38 -2.57 3.81 8.79
CA PHE A 38 -1.11 3.81 8.90
C PHE A 38 -0.64 4.89 9.86
N CYS A 39 0.36 4.57 10.68
CA CYS A 39 0.94 5.55 11.56
C CYS A 39 1.86 6.49 10.77
N ASP A 40 2.05 7.72 11.25
CA ASP A 40 3.07 8.61 10.70
C ASP A 40 4.46 7.96 10.74
N GLY A 41 5.21 8.14 9.66
CA GLY A 41 6.53 7.53 9.51
C GLY A 41 6.52 6.09 8.96
N THR A 42 5.35 5.52 8.68
CA THR A 42 5.25 4.17 8.10
C THR A 42 5.92 4.10 6.72
N SER A 43 6.58 2.99 6.45
CA SER A 43 7.19 2.70 5.15
C SER A 43 6.39 1.63 4.42
N PHE A 44 6.04 1.92 3.16
CA PHE A 44 5.40 0.99 2.23
C PHE A 44 6.41 0.33 1.28
N SER A 45 7.72 0.46 1.57
CA SER A 45 8.77 -0.15 0.77
C SER A 45 8.50 -1.65 0.59
N LYS A 46 8.37 -2.06 -0.69
CA LYS A 46 8.14 -3.45 -1.12
C LYS A 46 6.85 -4.09 -0.57
N LEU A 47 5.84 -3.29 -0.24
CA LEU A 47 4.62 -3.83 0.38
C LEU A 47 3.94 -4.86 -0.54
N PHE A 48 3.85 -4.59 -1.84
CA PHE A 48 3.24 -5.47 -2.83
C PHE A 48 4.21 -5.83 -3.97
N GLU A 49 5.53 -5.77 -3.72
CA GLU A 49 6.55 -6.23 -4.67
C GLU A 49 6.30 -7.69 -5.05
N GLU A 50 6.27 -7.98 -6.35
CA GLU A 50 6.05 -9.32 -6.93
C GLU A 50 4.71 -9.99 -6.56
N ARG A 51 3.74 -9.22 -6.04
CA ARG A 51 2.37 -9.71 -5.79
C ARG A 51 1.53 -9.58 -7.05
N ASP A 52 1.85 -10.40 -8.05
CA ASP A 52 1.22 -10.46 -9.38
C ASP A 52 -0.32 -10.51 -9.37
N ARG A 53 -0.91 -11.14 -8.34
CA ARG A 53 -2.36 -11.27 -8.17
C ARG A 53 -3.04 -10.12 -7.42
N PHE A 54 -2.28 -9.17 -6.90
CA PHE A 54 -2.82 -8.07 -6.11
C PHE A 54 -3.50 -7.02 -6.99
N ASN A 55 -4.78 -6.76 -6.76
CA ASN A 55 -5.52 -5.67 -7.41
C ASN A 55 -6.69 -5.16 -6.53
N GLU A 56 -6.55 -5.26 -5.21
CA GLU A 56 -7.59 -4.82 -4.26
C GLU A 56 -7.70 -3.29 -4.24
N ASP A 57 -8.92 -2.78 -4.02
CA ASP A 57 -9.16 -1.34 -3.93
C ASP A 57 -8.55 -0.77 -2.65
N ILE A 58 -7.53 0.07 -2.85
CA ILE A 58 -6.81 0.81 -1.81
C ILE A 58 -6.88 2.33 -2.05
N SER A 59 -7.81 2.77 -2.90
CA SER A 59 -7.98 4.19 -3.25
C SER A 59 -8.31 5.05 -2.02
N GLY A 60 -8.91 4.46 -0.99
CA GLY A 60 -9.28 5.11 0.27
C GLY A 60 -8.17 5.25 1.31
N TRP A 61 -6.97 4.72 1.08
CA TRP A 61 -5.87 4.79 2.04
C TRP A 61 -5.41 6.22 2.32
N ASP A 62 -5.34 6.59 3.61
CA ASP A 62 -4.66 7.83 4.04
C ASP A 62 -3.14 7.61 4.11
N VAL A 63 -2.46 7.94 3.02
CA VAL A 63 -1.00 7.82 2.90
C VAL A 63 -0.25 9.08 3.33
N GLY A 64 -0.93 10.06 3.93
CA GLY A 64 -0.34 11.36 4.28
C GLY A 64 0.84 11.27 5.26
N GLY A 65 0.90 10.22 6.09
CA GLY A 65 2.00 9.96 7.03
C GLY A 65 3.13 9.09 6.48
N VAL A 66 3.01 8.55 5.26
CA VAL A 66 3.95 7.57 4.69
C VAL A 66 5.23 8.25 4.20
N THR A 67 6.38 7.63 4.47
CA THR A 67 7.70 8.23 4.16
C THR A 67 8.44 7.56 3.01
N SER A 68 8.06 6.35 2.62
CA SER A 68 8.69 5.61 1.52
C SER A 68 7.69 4.68 0.85
N MET A 69 7.70 4.65 -0.48
CA MET A 69 6.91 3.75 -1.35
C MET A 69 7.83 3.05 -2.37
N SER A 70 9.12 2.90 -2.04
CA SER A 70 10.09 2.27 -2.96
C SER A 70 9.68 0.83 -3.31
N ASP A 71 9.66 0.51 -4.59
CA ASP A 71 9.32 -0.82 -5.13
C ASP A 71 7.93 -1.33 -4.68
N MET A 72 7.03 -0.46 -4.20
CA MET A 72 5.77 -0.87 -3.56
C MET A 72 4.92 -1.80 -4.45
N PHE A 73 4.86 -1.54 -5.75
CA PHE A 73 4.16 -2.33 -6.75
C PHE A 73 5.10 -2.82 -7.85
N ASP A 74 6.41 -2.95 -7.57
CA ASP A 74 7.37 -3.50 -8.54
C ASP A 74 6.93 -4.91 -8.94
N LYS A 75 6.73 -5.14 -10.25
CA LYS A 75 6.22 -6.41 -10.82
C LYS A 75 4.84 -6.86 -10.29
N ALA A 76 4.00 -5.94 -9.81
CA ALA A 76 2.61 -6.25 -9.47
C ALA A 76 1.75 -6.20 -10.74
N ASP A 77 1.84 -7.24 -11.57
CA ASP A 77 1.36 -7.26 -12.96
C ASP A 77 -0.13 -6.90 -13.13
N LEU A 78 -1.00 -7.28 -12.19
CA LEU A 78 -2.43 -7.02 -12.26
C LEU A 78 -2.88 -5.74 -11.55
N PHE A 79 -1.99 -5.06 -10.81
CA PHE A 79 -2.38 -3.89 -10.02
C PHE A 79 -2.63 -2.68 -10.93
N ASN A 80 -3.86 -2.15 -10.90
CA ASN A 80 -4.25 -1.00 -11.71
C ASN A 80 -5.39 -0.16 -11.09
N GLN A 81 -5.44 -0.08 -9.77
CA GLN A 81 -6.46 0.72 -9.06
C GLN A 81 -6.16 2.21 -9.11
N ASP A 82 -7.21 3.04 -9.04
CA ASP A 82 -7.07 4.50 -9.02
C ASP A 82 -6.43 4.98 -7.71
N LEU A 83 -5.26 5.62 -7.83
CA LEU A 83 -4.52 6.22 -6.70
C LEU A 83 -4.45 7.75 -6.80
N SER A 84 -5.21 8.36 -7.70
CA SER A 84 -5.17 9.81 -7.95
C SER A 84 -5.48 10.66 -6.70
N GLY A 85 -6.26 10.10 -5.76
CA GLY A 85 -6.61 10.75 -4.50
C GLY A 85 -5.53 10.73 -3.41
N TRP A 86 -4.44 9.99 -3.60
CA TRP A 86 -3.39 9.86 -2.58
C TRP A 86 -2.59 11.15 -2.39
N ASN A 87 -2.43 11.58 -1.14
CA ASN A 87 -1.57 12.70 -0.78
C ASN A 87 -0.15 12.22 -0.48
N VAL A 88 0.72 12.31 -1.48
CA VAL A 88 2.09 11.76 -1.43
C VAL A 88 3.17 12.75 -0.99
N LYS A 89 2.82 13.96 -0.53
CA LYS A 89 3.76 15.06 -0.23
C LYS A 89 4.88 14.72 0.75
N ASN A 90 4.66 13.72 1.62
CA ASN A 90 5.60 13.31 2.67
C ASN A 90 6.44 12.09 2.26
N VAL A 91 6.20 11.52 1.09
CA VAL A 91 6.93 10.36 0.58
C VAL A 91 8.27 10.83 0.02
N LEU A 92 9.35 10.35 0.62
CA LEU A 92 10.72 10.76 0.27
C LEU A 92 11.35 9.87 -0.80
N ASN A 93 10.79 8.68 -1.03
CA ASN A 93 11.34 7.69 -1.96
C ASN A 93 10.23 6.90 -2.66
N MET A 94 10.16 7.02 -3.98
CA MET A 94 9.27 6.24 -4.87
C MET A 94 10.06 5.45 -5.92
N HIS A 95 11.34 5.17 -5.66
CA HIS A 95 12.19 4.41 -6.58
C HIS A 95 11.49 3.12 -7.02
N ARG A 96 11.37 2.90 -8.33
CA ARG A 96 10.77 1.70 -8.93
C ARG A 96 9.36 1.34 -8.44
N MET A 97 8.61 2.28 -7.88
CA MET A 97 7.28 2.02 -7.29
C MET A 97 6.35 1.23 -8.21
N PHE A 98 6.36 1.51 -9.52
CA PHE A 98 5.57 0.81 -10.54
C PHE A 98 6.44 0.16 -11.63
N SER A 99 7.70 -0.15 -11.32
CA SER A 99 8.58 -0.82 -12.28
C SER A 99 7.98 -2.17 -12.68
N ASP A 100 7.95 -2.47 -13.98
CA ASP A 100 7.41 -3.71 -14.55
C ASP A 100 5.92 -4.02 -14.20
N ALA A 101 5.17 -3.07 -13.65
CA ALA A 101 3.73 -3.23 -13.40
C ALA A 101 2.89 -2.79 -14.61
N SER A 102 1.67 -3.33 -14.76
CA SER A 102 0.72 -2.88 -15.80
C SER A 102 -0.05 -1.60 -15.44
N PHE A 103 0.38 -0.90 -14.38
CA PHE A 103 -0.26 0.30 -13.86
C PHE A 103 -0.35 1.41 -14.91
N ASN A 104 -1.54 1.97 -15.11
CA ASN A 104 -1.79 2.99 -16.15
C ASN A 104 -2.76 4.11 -15.73
N GLN A 105 -2.94 4.34 -14.43
CA GLN A 105 -3.83 5.40 -13.94
C GLN A 105 -3.20 6.79 -14.03
N ASN A 106 -4.05 7.82 -14.05
CA ASN A 106 -3.60 9.21 -14.07
C ASN A 106 -3.16 9.66 -12.66
N LEU A 107 -1.90 10.10 -12.55
CA LEU A 107 -1.30 10.60 -11.30
C LEU A 107 -0.97 12.10 -11.37
N SER A 108 -1.59 12.86 -12.29
CA SER A 108 -1.31 14.29 -12.47
C SER A 108 -1.57 15.16 -11.24
N GLU A 109 -2.40 14.68 -10.31
CA GLU A 109 -2.76 15.39 -9.08
C GLU A 109 -1.74 15.20 -7.95
N TRP A 110 -0.78 14.28 -8.10
CA TRP A 110 0.26 14.07 -7.10
C TRP A 110 1.24 15.25 -7.07
N ASP A 111 1.38 15.87 -5.90
CA ASP A 111 2.46 16.84 -5.65
C ASP A 111 3.76 16.09 -5.33
N VAL A 112 4.69 16.12 -6.29
CA VAL A 112 6.00 15.46 -6.23
C VAL A 112 7.18 16.45 -6.23
N SER A 113 6.90 17.72 -5.92
CA SER A 113 7.87 18.83 -6.03
C SER A 113 8.83 19.00 -4.85
#